data_AF-A0A1H4LGI3-F1
#
_entry.id   AF-A0A1H4LGI3-F1
#
_cell.length_a   1.000
_cell.length_b   1.000
_cell.length_c   1.000
_cell.angle_alpha   90.00
_cell.angle_beta   90.00
_cell.angle_gamma   90.00
#
_symmetry.space_group_name_H-M   'P 1'
#
loop_
_entity.id
_entity.type
_entity.pdbx_description
1 polymer ?
#
loop_
_entity_poly.entity_id
_entity_poly.type
_entity_poly.pdbx_seq_one_letter_code
_entity_poly.pdbx_strand_id
1 'polypeptide(L)'
;MPAPITDSLPFSASGTVSWIHLGDLHMTRPGEQNEIDLGRIVDEINAVYARGGIDFVYLPGDIADDGSVVAYEAVRRHLDRLKIPWCGIVGDHDVHEKSFDNFRRYISEELYGRFSIGPYCFLRLNAFSSPRPDAFTLSEEQLRWLEEELRQCDEAGERAILLLHCYPSDLKQGGEELKRILQRYPVLLVDMGHTHYNELSNDGRVLYSATRSTGQIEEGPVGYSVTTIDKDAVSWHFVELGSRGLVAITQPQDDRLMTQRSATSKRPDEVLVSVKTWSDADVRDVVVQTNNVRTSLSSTDGLLWRGKLDTHHLIDGTHELIATATTITNKEISSSLQLRIGPHPDRTFSDVDYENAIGEWCDRGLLGTQLGPNKNGKKW
;
A
#
# COMPACT_ATOMS: atom_id res chain seq x y z
N MET A 1 4.30 18.04 16.63
CA MET A 1 4.16 17.98 15.16
C MET A 1 4.77 16.64 14.77
N PRO A 2 4.06 15.75 14.05
CA PRO A 2 4.69 14.51 13.60
C PRO A 2 5.86 14.86 12.67
N ALA A 3 7.03 14.33 12.99
CA ALA A 3 8.22 14.40 12.15
C ALA A 3 8.17 13.26 11.12
N PRO A 4 8.88 13.40 9.98
CA PRO A 4 9.08 12.27 9.07
C PRO A 4 9.67 11.08 9.83
N ILE A 5 9.26 9.88 9.46
CA ILE A 5 9.75 8.64 10.08
C ILE A 5 11.24 8.50 9.79
N THR A 6 12.03 8.46 10.86
CA THR A 6 13.49 8.38 10.81
C THR A 6 14.02 7.11 11.47
N ASP A 7 13.21 6.43 12.30
CA ASP A 7 13.56 5.23 13.06
C ASP A 7 12.33 4.31 13.23
N SER A 8 12.43 3.27 14.07
CA SER A 8 11.35 2.33 14.35
C SER A 8 10.09 3.00 14.93
N LEU A 9 8.92 2.57 14.47
CA LEU A 9 7.63 2.94 15.05
C LEU A 9 7.14 1.86 16.03
N PRO A 10 6.30 2.23 17.02
CA PRO A 10 5.73 1.26 17.95
C PRO A 10 4.89 0.24 17.20
N PHE A 11 5.02 -1.04 17.57
CA PHE A 11 4.19 -2.09 17.00
C PHE A 11 2.85 -2.17 17.73
N SER A 12 1.77 -2.13 16.97
CA SER A 12 0.42 -2.29 17.52
C SER A 12 0.25 -3.68 18.16
N ALA A 13 -0.45 -3.72 19.29
CA ALA A 13 -0.86 -4.97 19.95
C ALA A 13 -1.77 -5.83 19.04
N SER A 14 -2.36 -5.24 17.99
CA SER A 14 -3.10 -5.97 16.96
C SER A 14 -2.23 -6.99 16.22
N GLY A 15 -0.91 -6.82 16.18
CA GLY A 15 0.00 -7.68 15.41
C GLY A 15 -0.07 -7.45 13.90
N THR A 16 -0.59 -6.30 13.47
CA THR A 16 -0.74 -5.90 12.07
C THR A 16 -0.10 -4.54 11.85
N VAL A 17 0.31 -4.26 10.62
CA VAL A 17 0.79 -2.93 10.20
C VAL A 17 -0.09 -2.42 9.07
N SER A 18 -0.61 -1.20 9.19
CA SER A 18 -1.42 -0.55 8.18
C SER A 18 -0.89 0.84 7.84
N TRP A 19 -0.93 1.21 6.58
CA TRP A 19 -0.58 2.56 6.15
C TRP A 19 -1.54 3.08 5.10
N ILE A 20 -1.60 4.40 5.01
CA ILE A 20 -2.34 5.12 3.97
C ILE A 20 -1.34 5.56 2.91
N HIS A 21 -1.64 5.30 1.65
CA HIS A 21 -0.83 5.70 0.52
C HIS A 21 -1.53 6.84 -0.21
N LEU A 22 -0.91 8.02 -0.22
CA LEU A 22 -1.35 9.17 -1.01
C LEU A 22 -0.65 9.09 -2.37
N GLY A 23 -1.37 8.79 -3.45
CA GLY A 23 -0.75 8.71 -4.78
C GLY A 23 -0.18 10.06 -5.24
N ASP A 24 0.59 10.03 -6.33
CA ASP A 24 1.42 11.13 -6.85
C ASP A 24 0.72 12.50 -6.74
N LEU A 25 1.27 13.41 -5.93
CA LEU A 25 0.57 14.65 -5.57
C LEU A 25 0.64 15.69 -6.69
N HIS A 26 1.74 15.69 -7.47
CA HIS A 26 2.08 16.69 -8.47
C HIS A 26 1.77 18.10 -8.00
N MET A 27 2.20 18.45 -6.77
CA MET A 27 1.90 19.77 -6.24
C MET A 27 2.57 20.84 -7.09
N THR A 28 1.83 21.87 -7.49
CA THR A 28 2.36 22.98 -8.29
C THR A 28 2.29 24.29 -7.51
N ARG A 29 1.08 24.82 -7.30
CA ARG A 29 0.85 26.11 -6.65
C ARG A 29 -0.31 26.05 -5.66
N PRO A 30 -0.30 26.89 -4.62
CA PRO A 30 -1.43 26.99 -3.71
C PRO A 30 -2.72 27.40 -4.42
N GLY A 31 -3.83 26.80 -4.02
CA GLY A 31 -5.18 27.04 -4.52
C GLY A 31 -5.61 26.15 -5.68
N GLU A 32 -4.69 25.35 -6.24
CA GLU A 32 -5.01 24.39 -7.30
C GLU A 32 -5.80 23.19 -6.77
N GLN A 33 -6.47 22.47 -7.68
CA GLN A 33 -7.40 21.40 -7.33
C GLN A 33 -6.73 20.29 -6.50
N ASN A 34 -5.48 19.94 -6.80
CA ASN A 34 -4.74 18.93 -6.06
C ASN A 34 -4.34 19.36 -4.65
N GLU A 35 -4.08 20.65 -4.36
CA GLU A 35 -3.93 21.14 -2.98
C GLU A 35 -5.26 21.06 -2.23
N ILE A 36 -6.37 21.45 -2.87
CA ILE A 36 -7.71 21.36 -2.28
C ILE A 36 -8.04 19.91 -1.92
N ASP A 37 -7.77 18.98 -2.82
CA ASP A 37 -8.04 17.56 -2.60
C ASP A 37 -7.11 16.95 -1.54
N LEU A 38 -5.82 17.27 -1.54
CA LEU A 38 -4.90 16.88 -0.46
C LEU A 38 -5.40 17.39 0.90
N GLY A 39 -5.87 18.64 0.97
CA GLY A 39 -6.44 19.19 2.20
C GLY A 39 -7.64 18.41 2.70
N ARG A 40 -8.55 18.02 1.80
CA ARG A 40 -9.72 17.20 2.13
C ARG A 40 -9.34 15.77 2.54
N ILE A 41 -8.36 15.16 1.86
CA ILE A 41 -7.82 13.85 2.22
C ILE A 41 -7.24 13.90 3.63
N VAL A 42 -6.40 14.90 3.96
CA VAL A 42 -5.82 15.05 5.29
C VAL A 42 -6.90 15.23 6.37
N ASP A 43 -7.97 15.98 6.08
CA ASP A 43 -9.09 16.17 7.00
C ASP A 43 -9.86 14.87 7.24
N GLU A 44 -10.10 14.09 6.19
CA GLU A 44 -10.74 12.78 6.30
C GLU A 44 -9.85 11.79 7.07
N ILE A 45 -8.55 11.74 6.77
CA ILE A 45 -7.57 10.91 7.48
C ILE A 45 -7.61 11.20 8.99
N ASN A 46 -7.56 12.48 9.33
CA ASN A 46 -7.59 12.94 10.71
C ASN A 46 -8.91 12.69 11.43
N ALA A 47 -10.03 12.63 10.71
CA ALA A 47 -11.35 12.39 11.28
C ALA A 47 -11.61 10.88 11.49
N VAL A 48 -11.21 10.05 10.52
CA VAL A 48 -11.57 8.63 10.44
C VAL A 48 -10.49 7.72 11.05
N TYR A 49 -9.21 7.99 10.81
CA TYR A 49 -8.12 7.06 11.12
C TYR A 49 -7.26 7.48 12.31
N ALA A 50 -7.27 8.76 12.70
CA ALA A 50 -6.43 9.25 13.82
C ALA A 50 -6.82 8.67 15.19
N ARG A 51 -7.94 7.94 15.29
CA ARG A 51 -8.33 7.20 16.52
C ARG A 51 -7.50 5.93 16.72
N GLY A 52 -6.76 5.49 15.71
CA GLY A 52 -5.83 4.37 15.79
C GLY A 52 -5.90 3.42 14.59
N GLY A 53 -4.99 2.45 14.59
CA GLY A 53 -4.99 1.36 13.61
C GLY A 53 -4.31 1.69 12.28
N ILE A 54 -3.92 2.94 12.00
CA ILE A 54 -2.99 3.29 10.91
C ILE A 54 -1.66 3.72 11.55
N ASP A 55 -0.57 3.11 11.09
CA ASP A 55 0.77 3.31 11.65
C ASP A 55 1.50 4.49 10.98
N PHE A 56 1.30 4.68 9.67
CA PHE A 56 1.86 5.82 8.94
C PHE A 56 1.10 6.19 7.66
N VAL A 57 1.43 7.34 7.09
CA VAL A 57 1.05 7.80 5.75
C VAL A 57 2.27 7.80 4.84
N TYR A 58 2.12 7.30 3.61
CA TYR A 58 3.18 7.17 2.62
C TYR A 58 2.94 8.11 1.43
N LEU A 59 4.01 8.80 1.00
CA LEU A 59 4.07 9.57 -0.25
C LEU A 59 5.08 8.88 -1.19
N PRO A 60 4.65 8.34 -2.34
CA PRO A 60 5.45 7.45 -3.17
C PRO A 60 6.40 8.17 -4.13
N GLY A 61 6.63 9.47 -3.97
CA GLY A 61 7.28 10.33 -4.96
C GLY A 61 6.29 11.23 -5.66
N ASP A 62 6.80 12.05 -6.59
CA ASP A 62 6.08 13.08 -7.33
C ASP A 62 5.23 13.95 -6.40
N ILE A 63 5.87 14.36 -5.31
CA ILE A 63 5.28 15.19 -4.27
C ILE A 63 5.08 16.60 -4.81
N ALA A 64 6.10 17.13 -5.48
CA ALA A 64 6.06 18.40 -6.20
C ALA A 64 6.24 18.14 -7.71
N ASP A 65 5.33 18.68 -8.53
CA ASP A 65 5.32 18.50 -9.99
C ASP A 65 6.55 19.08 -10.68
N ASP A 66 7.11 20.14 -10.10
CA ASP A 66 8.30 20.79 -10.61
C ASP A 66 9.38 20.88 -9.54
N GLY A 67 9.32 20.09 -8.45
CA GLY A 67 10.25 20.12 -7.32
C GLY A 67 10.56 21.53 -6.73
N SER A 68 9.69 22.52 -6.97
CA SER A 68 9.89 23.89 -6.50
C SER A 68 9.61 24.04 -5.01
N VAL A 69 10.24 25.03 -4.40
CA VAL A 69 9.98 25.41 -2.99
C VAL A 69 8.50 25.72 -2.75
N VAL A 70 7.84 26.38 -3.70
CA VAL A 70 6.43 26.76 -3.58
C VAL A 70 5.53 25.55 -3.49
N ALA A 71 5.78 24.53 -4.32
CA ALA A 71 5.07 23.26 -4.29
C ALA A 71 5.26 22.53 -2.95
N TYR A 72 6.51 22.37 -2.49
CA TYR A 72 6.80 21.71 -1.22
C TYR A 72 6.19 22.45 -0.01
N GLU A 73 6.22 23.79 0.00
CA GLU A 73 5.57 24.58 1.05
C GLU A 73 4.05 24.38 1.06
N ALA A 74 3.41 24.25 -0.11
CA ALA A 74 1.99 23.92 -0.20
C ALA A 74 1.70 22.53 0.39
N VAL A 75 2.46 21.50 0.01
CA VAL A 75 2.32 20.16 0.59
C VAL A 75 2.49 20.18 2.11
N ARG A 76 3.52 20.87 2.62
CA ARG A 76 3.81 20.90 4.07
C ARG A 76 2.72 21.55 4.91
N ARG A 77 1.96 22.52 4.38
CA ARG A 77 0.79 23.08 5.08
C ARG A 77 -0.25 22.01 5.42
N HIS A 78 -0.32 20.94 4.62
CA HIS A 78 -1.23 19.82 4.84
C HIS A 78 -0.58 18.69 5.63
N LEU A 79 0.64 18.28 5.30
CA LEU A 79 1.32 17.20 6.03
C LEU A 79 1.58 17.56 7.51
N ASP A 80 1.83 18.83 7.83
CA ASP A 80 2.02 19.28 9.21
C ASP A 80 0.74 19.20 10.06
N ARG A 81 -0.43 19.07 9.41
CA ARG A 81 -1.73 18.86 10.07
C ARG A 81 -2.06 17.39 10.30
N LEU A 82 -1.36 16.45 9.66
CA LEU A 82 -1.61 15.03 9.87
C LEU A 82 -1.38 14.69 11.34
N LYS A 83 -2.26 13.85 11.90
CA LYS A 83 -2.14 13.31 13.27
C LYS A 83 -1.41 11.97 13.31
N ILE A 84 -1.10 11.42 12.15
CA ILE A 84 -0.43 10.13 11.94
C ILE A 84 0.97 10.45 11.38
N PRO A 85 2.03 9.73 11.79
CA PRO A 85 3.36 9.85 11.19
C PRO A 85 3.32 9.66 9.68
N TRP A 86 4.29 10.22 8.96
CA TRP A 86 4.37 10.04 7.51
C TRP A 86 5.81 9.83 7.04
N CYS A 87 5.97 9.20 5.89
CA CYS A 87 7.24 9.10 5.18
C CYS A 87 7.01 9.38 3.69
N GLY A 88 8.05 9.90 3.03
CA GLY A 88 8.06 10.13 1.59
C GLY A 88 9.35 9.62 0.97
N ILE A 89 9.26 9.24 -0.30
CA ILE A 89 10.41 8.96 -1.16
C ILE A 89 10.44 9.96 -2.33
N VAL A 90 11.53 9.96 -3.08
CA VAL A 90 11.73 10.85 -4.24
C VAL A 90 11.02 10.26 -5.47
N GLY A 91 10.26 11.07 -6.21
CA GLY A 91 9.82 10.76 -7.58
C GLY A 91 10.59 11.54 -8.65
N ASP A 92 10.31 11.31 -9.93
CA ASP A 92 11.07 11.95 -11.02
C ASP A 92 10.78 13.46 -11.12
N HIS A 93 9.55 13.88 -10.84
CA HIS A 93 9.17 15.29 -10.84
C HIS A 93 9.75 16.08 -9.65
N ASP A 94 10.10 15.38 -8.56
CA ASP A 94 10.75 15.99 -7.39
C ASP A 94 12.19 16.46 -7.68
N VAL A 95 12.81 15.99 -8.77
CA VAL A 95 14.19 16.26 -9.18
C VAL A 95 14.32 17.60 -9.93
N HIS A 96 13.91 18.70 -9.30
CA HIS A 96 14.02 20.05 -9.89
C HIS A 96 15.46 20.53 -10.04
N GLU A 97 15.75 21.25 -11.12
CA GLU A 97 17.09 21.79 -11.47
C GLU A 97 18.23 20.75 -11.36
N LYS A 98 17.91 19.45 -11.42
CA LYS A 98 18.86 18.37 -11.18
C LYS A 98 19.45 18.43 -9.77
N SER A 99 18.62 18.65 -8.76
CA SER A 99 18.97 18.58 -7.34
C SER A 99 17.92 17.83 -6.52
N PHE A 100 18.34 17.32 -5.35
CA PHE A 100 17.46 16.77 -4.32
C PHE A 100 17.31 17.71 -3.12
N ASP A 101 17.86 18.92 -3.16
CA ASP A 101 17.99 19.78 -1.98
C ASP A 101 16.64 20.21 -1.41
N ASN A 102 15.67 20.52 -2.27
CA ASN A 102 14.31 20.85 -1.82
C ASN A 102 13.62 19.63 -1.20
N PHE A 103 13.72 18.46 -1.83
CA PHE A 103 13.23 17.22 -1.22
C PHE A 103 13.87 16.98 0.16
N ARG A 104 15.18 17.12 0.28
CA ARG A 104 15.90 16.95 1.56
C ARG A 104 15.44 17.92 2.63
N ARG A 105 15.23 19.17 2.24
CA ARG A 105 14.81 20.23 3.15
C ARG A 105 13.37 20.06 3.62
N TYR A 106 12.46 19.63 2.75
CA TYR A 106 11.03 19.64 3.01
C TYR A 106 10.45 18.27 3.32
N ILE A 107 11.06 17.15 2.93
CA ILE A 107 10.49 15.80 3.08
C ILE A 107 11.39 14.92 3.94
N SER A 108 12.62 14.63 3.51
CA SER A 108 13.54 13.72 4.21
C SER A 108 14.99 13.99 3.83
N GLU A 109 15.85 14.24 4.82
CA GLU A 109 17.29 14.47 4.62
C GLU A 109 17.97 13.28 3.91
N GLU A 110 17.55 12.06 4.28
CA GLU A 110 17.96 10.81 3.63
C GLU A 110 17.10 10.53 2.39
N LEU A 111 17.73 10.14 1.29
CA LEU A 111 17.05 9.77 0.05
C LEU A 111 16.60 8.31 0.00
N TYR A 112 17.30 7.45 0.73
CA TYR A 112 16.99 6.04 0.91
C TYR A 112 17.37 5.66 2.35
N GLY A 113 16.73 4.64 2.91
CA GLY A 113 16.97 4.25 4.29
C GLY A 113 15.93 3.25 4.78
N ARG A 114 16.02 2.87 6.06
CA ARG A 114 15.14 1.86 6.65
C ARG A 114 14.37 2.38 7.85
N PHE A 115 13.23 1.75 8.13
CA PHE A 115 12.56 1.82 9.44
C PHE A 115 11.84 0.51 9.71
N SER A 116 11.48 0.25 10.97
CA SER A 116 10.83 -1.01 11.35
C SER A 116 9.57 -0.75 12.17
N ILE A 117 8.57 -1.63 12.01
CA ILE A 117 7.36 -1.65 12.83
C ILE A 117 7.13 -3.10 13.28
N GLY A 118 7.57 -3.44 14.49
CA GLY A 118 7.54 -4.83 14.94
C GLY A 118 8.41 -5.74 14.03
N PRO A 119 7.89 -6.88 13.55
CA PRO A 119 8.63 -7.80 12.68
C PRO A 119 8.63 -7.41 11.19
N TYR A 120 8.26 -6.16 10.88
CA TYR A 120 8.18 -5.63 9.53
C TYR A 120 9.25 -4.58 9.31
N CYS A 121 10.10 -4.79 8.32
CA CYS A 121 11.14 -3.87 7.90
C CYS A 121 10.71 -3.16 6.61
N PHE A 122 10.75 -1.83 6.61
CA PHE A 122 10.42 -0.98 5.47
C PHE A 122 11.71 -0.36 4.93
N LEU A 123 11.95 -0.56 3.64
CA LEU A 123 13.15 -0.13 2.93
C LEU A 123 12.76 0.89 1.87
N ARG A 124 13.06 2.17 2.15
CA ARG A 124 12.87 3.29 1.22
C ARG A 124 14.02 3.32 0.23
N LEU A 125 13.72 3.31 -1.06
CA LEU A 125 14.70 3.41 -2.13
C LEU A 125 14.59 4.74 -2.86
N ASN A 126 15.71 5.21 -3.38
CA ASN A 126 15.78 6.32 -4.31
C ASN A 126 16.08 5.78 -5.71
N ALA A 127 15.08 5.80 -6.58
CA ALA A 127 15.18 5.39 -7.98
C ALA A 127 15.97 6.38 -8.87
N PHE A 128 16.63 7.38 -8.28
CA PHE A 128 17.38 8.42 -9.00
C PHE A 128 18.81 8.48 -8.47
N SER A 129 19.66 7.55 -8.91
CA SER A 129 21.09 7.49 -8.52
C SER A 129 21.90 8.76 -8.84
N SER A 130 21.41 9.53 -9.81
CA SER A 130 21.84 10.88 -10.12
C SER A 130 20.58 11.73 -10.26
N PRO A 131 20.64 13.05 -10.02
CA PRO A 131 19.47 13.91 -10.15
C PRO A 131 19.17 14.17 -11.64
N ARG A 132 18.72 13.13 -12.32
CA ARG A 132 18.29 13.13 -13.71
C ARG A 132 16.89 12.52 -13.74
N PRO A 133 15.84 13.32 -14.02
CA PRO A 133 14.46 12.85 -13.95
C PRO A 133 14.19 11.73 -14.96
N ASP A 134 14.89 11.73 -16.10
CA ASP A 134 14.75 10.71 -17.13
C ASP A 134 15.47 9.39 -16.82
N ALA A 135 16.12 9.25 -15.65
CA ALA A 135 17.01 8.15 -15.35
C ALA A 135 16.59 7.39 -14.08
N PHE A 136 15.49 6.64 -14.17
CA PHE A 136 15.14 5.54 -13.24
C PHE A 136 16.33 4.58 -13.13
N THR A 137 17.12 4.72 -12.07
CA THR A 137 18.41 4.06 -11.88
C THR A 137 18.71 3.84 -10.40
N LEU A 138 19.12 2.61 -10.05
CA LEU A 138 19.70 2.29 -8.75
C LEU A 138 21.23 2.17 -8.87
N SER A 139 21.96 2.82 -7.96
CA SER A 139 23.41 2.68 -7.89
C SER A 139 23.80 1.31 -7.34
N GLU A 140 24.98 0.82 -7.72
CA GLU A 140 25.51 -0.42 -7.15
C GLU A 140 25.69 -0.34 -5.62
N GLU A 141 25.98 0.87 -5.10
CA GLU A 141 26.07 1.10 -3.66
C GLU A 141 24.72 0.87 -2.97
N GLN A 142 23.64 1.44 -3.51
CA GLN A 142 22.31 1.28 -2.96
C GLN A 142 21.82 -0.17 -3.09
N LEU A 143 22.14 -0.86 -4.18
CA LEU A 143 21.81 -2.28 -4.37
C LEU A 143 22.56 -3.18 -3.37
N ARG A 144 23.85 -2.91 -3.11
CA ARG A 144 24.62 -3.64 -2.08
C ARG A 144 24.08 -3.39 -0.67
N TRP A 145 23.72 -2.14 -0.37
CA TRP A 145 23.06 -1.80 0.89
C TRP A 145 21.73 -2.55 1.04
N LEU A 146 20.89 -2.52 0.00
CA LEU A 146 19.60 -3.22 0.00
C LEU A 146 19.76 -4.74 0.21
N GLU A 147 20.66 -5.40 -0.50
CA GLU A 147 20.90 -6.84 -0.34
C GLU A 147 21.39 -7.18 1.09
N GLU A 148 22.20 -6.32 1.70
CA GLU A 148 22.66 -6.50 3.08
C GLU A 148 21.53 -6.31 4.11
N GLU A 149 20.69 -5.28 3.97
CA GLU A 149 19.52 -5.08 4.84
C GLU A 149 18.53 -6.25 4.73
N LEU A 150 18.27 -6.73 3.51
CA LEU A 150 17.39 -7.87 3.28
C LEU A 150 17.96 -9.18 3.83
N ARG A 151 19.28 -9.37 3.77
CA ARG A 151 19.96 -10.50 4.42
C ARG A 151 19.75 -10.47 5.94
N GLN A 152 19.91 -9.30 6.55
CA GLN A 152 19.68 -9.13 7.99
C GLN A 152 18.21 -9.37 8.37
N CYS A 153 17.26 -8.90 7.55
CA CYS A 153 15.84 -9.19 7.73
C CYS A 153 15.55 -10.70 7.71
N ASP A 154 16.10 -11.43 6.74
CA ASP A 154 15.92 -12.88 6.60
C ASP A 154 16.50 -13.64 7.81
N GLU A 155 17.70 -13.26 8.26
CA GLU A 155 18.34 -13.83 9.46
C GLU A 155 17.54 -13.57 10.74
N ALA A 156 16.87 -12.41 10.83
CA ALA A 156 16.00 -12.06 11.95
C ALA A 156 14.58 -12.66 11.84
N GLY A 157 14.22 -13.27 10.71
CA GLY A 157 12.86 -13.74 10.43
C GLY A 157 11.84 -12.60 10.24
N GLU A 158 12.32 -11.41 9.88
CA GLU A 158 11.50 -10.24 9.57
C GLU A 158 10.95 -10.33 8.14
N ARG A 159 9.90 -9.54 7.89
CA ARG A 159 9.28 -9.40 6.57
C ARG A 159 9.63 -8.05 6.00
N ALA A 160 10.12 -8.02 4.78
CA ALA A 160 10.53 -6.78 4.13
C ALA A 160 9.43 -6.21 3.22
N ILE A 161 9.32 -4.88 3.23
CA ILE A 161 8.49 -4.08 2.35
C ILE A 161 9.41 -3.05 1.70
N LEU A 162 9.36 -2.92 0.38
CA LEU A 162 10.08 -1.88 -0.33
C LEU A 162 9.15 -0.73 -0.67
N LEU A 163 9.64 0.49 -0.49
CA LEU A 163 9.00 1.72 -0.93
C LEU A 163 9.85 2.28 -2.08
N LEU A 164 9.34 2.22 -3.30
CA LEU A 164 10.06 2.54 -4.53
C LEU A 164 9.12 3.25 -5.51
N HIS A 165 9.55 4.34 -6.13
CA HIS A 165 8.64 5.17 -6.92
C HIS A 165 8.08 4.46 -8.18
N CYS A 166 8.85 3.58 -8.84
CA CYS A 166 8.49 2.91 -10.09
C CYS A 166 8.53 1.38 -9.97
N TYR A 167 8.10 0.68 -11.03
CA TYR A 167 8.37 -0.75 -11.12
C TYR A 167 9.87 -1.03 -11.23
N PRO A 168 10.35 -2.19 -10.73
CA PRO A 168 11.71 -2.65 -11.00
C PRO A 168 12.05 -2.72 -12.50
N SER A 169 11.09 -3.10 -13.34
CA SER A 169 11.26 -3.17 -14.80
C SER A 169 11.40 -1.80 -15.49
N ASP A 170 10.96 -0.71 -14.87
CA ASP A 170 11.15 0.66 -15.38
C ASP A 170 12.59 1.16 -15.21
N LEU A 171 13.38 0.52 -14.32
CA LEU A 171 14.75 0.90 -14.04
C LEU A 171 15.66 0.63 -15.26
N LYS A 172 16.18 1.72 -15.84
CA LYS A 172 17.18 1.69 -16.93
C LYS A 172 18.52 1.11 -16.46
N GLN A 173 18.81 1.19 -15.17
CA GLN A 173 20.01 0.61 -14.55
C GLN A 173 19.65 0.05 -13.17
N GLY A 174 20.11 -1.18 -12.89
CA GLY A 174 19.90 -1.85 -11.61
C GLY A 174 18.62 -2.68 -11.51
N GLY A 175 17.73 -2.62 -12.50
CA GLY A 175 16.47 -3.39 -12.51
C GLY A 175 16.66 -4.91 -12.44
N GLU A 176 17.54 -5.48 -13.28
CA GLU A 176 17.83 -6.93 -13.27
C GLU A 176 18.41 -7.40 -11.92
N GLU A 177 19.30 -6.60 -11.33
CA GLU A 177 19.90 -6.95 -10.05
C GLU A 177 18.88 -6.82 -8.91
N LEU A 178 18.04 -5.77 -8.93
CA LEU A 178 16.93 -5.63 -8.00
C LEU A 178 15.97 -6.83 -8.12
N LYS A 179 15.58 -7.22 -9.32
CA LYS A 179 14.74 -8.41 -9.56
C LYS A 179 15.38 -9.66 -8.96
N ARG A 180 16.69 -9.88 -9.16
CA ARG A 180 17.43 -11.01 -8.55
C ARG A 180 17.37 -10.98 -7.03
N ILE A 181 17.55 -9.80 -6.42
CA ILE A 181 17.46 -9.59 -4.97
C ILE A 181 16.04 -9.91 -4.48
N LEU A 182 15.01 -9.37 -5.13
CA LEU A 182 13.59 -9.61 -4.80
C LEU A 182 13.22 -11.10 -4.85
N GLN A 183 13.76 -11.85 -5.81
CA GLN A 183 13.52 -13.30 -5.91
C GLN A 183 14.22 -14.11 -4.81
N ARG A 184 15.30 -13.58 -4.23
CA ARG A 184 16.11 -14.25 -3.22
C ARG A 184 15.59 -14.06 -1.79
N TYR A 185 15.10 -12.87 -1.46
CA TYR A 185 14.84 -12.44 -0.09
C TYR A 185 13.34 -12.37 0.27
N PRO A 186 12.99 -12.31 1.57
CA PRO A 186 11.63 -12.37 2.07
C PRO A 186 10.82 -11.05 1.90
N VAL A 187 10.78 -10.49 0.70
CA VAL A 187 9.99 -9.29 0.39
C VAL A 187 8.52 -9.65 0.13
N LEU A 188 7.60 -8.98 0.82
CA LEU A 188 6.17 -9.20 0.65
C LEU A 188 5.56 -8.29 -0.41
N LEU A 189 5.99 -7.03 -0.44
CA LEU A 189 5.37 -5.97 -1.21
C LEU A 189 6.41 -4.93 -1.63
N VAL A 190 6.30 -4.45 -2.86
CA VAL A 190 6.86 -3.19 -3.33
C VAL A 190 5.70 -2.21 -3.51
N ASP A 191 5.68 -1.12 -2.73
CA ASP A 191 4.63 -0.09 -2.80
C ASP A 191 5.13 1.15 -3.54
N MET A 192 4.45 1.51 -4.61
CA MET A 192 4.95 2.34 -5.71
C MET A 192 4.04 3.51 -6.10
N GLY A 193 4.61 4.51 -6.76
CA GLY A 193 3.88 5.62 -7.38
C GLY A 193 3.96 5.52 -8.89
N HIS A 194 4.18 6.66 -9.55
CA HIS A 194 4.51 6.82 -10.97
C HIS A 194 3.43 6.39 -11.97
N THR A 195 2.64 5.35 -11.70
CA THR A 195 1.65 4.82 -12.66
C THR A 195 0.43 5.73 -12.83
N HIS A 196 0.12 6.55 -11.82
CA HIS A 196 -1.04 7.45 -11.76
C HIS A 196 -2.42 6.78 -11.76
N TYR A 197 -2.48 5.46 -11.75
CA TYR A 197 -3.70 4.67 -11.57
C TYR A 197 -3.53 3.63 -10.47
N ASN A 198 -4.65 3.07 -10.01
CA ASN A 198 -4.59 1.96 -9.07
C ASN A 198 -4.11 0.71 -9.79
N GLU A 199 -3.08 0.05 -9.25
CA GLU A 199 -2.58 -1.20 -9.82
C GLU A 199 -2.13 -2.15 -8.72
N LEU A 200 -2.44 -3.44 -8.93
CA LEU A 200 -1.89 -4.54 -8.15
C LEU A 200 -1.32 -5.58 -9.12
N SER A 201 -0.09 -6.00 -8.87
CA SER A 201 0.58 -7.07 -9.62
C SER A 201 1.10 -8.13 -8.65
N ASN A 202 1.13 -9.39 -9.09
CA ASN A 202 1.55 -10.52 -8.27
C ASN A 202 2.41 -11.47 -9.10
N ASP A 203 3.72 -11.52 -8.85
CA ASP A 203 4.64 -12.44 -9.55
C ASP A 203 4.75 -13.82 -8.90
N GLY A 204 3.88 -14.11 -7.92
CA GLY A 204 3.85 -15.34 -7.15
C GLY A 204 4.77 -15.34 -5.93
N ARG A 205 5.68 -14.37 -5.82
CA ARG A 205 6.59 -14.21 -4.68
C ARG A 205 6.43 -12.84 -4.02
N VAL A 206 6.44 -11.78 -4.83
CA VAL A 206 6.35 -10.38 -4.42
C VAL A 206 5.07 -9.79 -5.03
N LEU A 207 4.39 -9.00 -4.21
CA LEU A 207 3.30 -8.15 -4.66
C LEU A 207 3.83 -6.77 -5.03
N TYR A 208 3.16 -6.11 -5.96
CA TYR A 208 3.43 -4.73 -6.32
C TYR A 208 2.11 -3.97 -6.20
N SER A 209 2.14 -2.80 -5.57
CA SER A 209 0.98 -1.92 -5.47
C SER A 209 1.31 -0.52 -5.93
N ALA A 210 0.36 0.11 -6.59
CA ALA A 210 0.38 1.54 -6.84
C ALA A 210 -0.98 2.16 -6.55
N THR A 211 -0.97 3.39 -6.06
CA THR A 211 -2.18 4.18 -5.82
C THR A 211 -2.28 5.26 -6.87
N ARG A 212 -3.48 5.43 -7.41
CA ARG A 212 -3.83 6.50 -8.33
C ARG A 212 -3.35 7.86 -7.83
N SER A 213 -2.85 8.66 -8.78
CA SER A 213 -2.38 10.03 -8.55
C SER A 213 -3.46 10.91 -7.91
N THR A 214 -3.04 11.88 -7.10
CA THR A 214 -3.92 12.97 -6.64
C THR A 214 -3.88 14.15 -7.60
N GLY A 215 -2.71 14.46 -8.16
CA GLY A 215 -2.50 15.65 -8.98
C GLY A 215 -2.72 15.46 -10.47
N GLN A 216 -2.56 14.24 -10.97
CA GLN A 216 -2.65 13.86 -12.38
C GLN A 216 -3.49 12.59 -12.54
N ILE A 217 -4.72 12.63 -12.04
CA ILE A 217 -5.66 11.50 -12.10
C ILE A 217 -5.94 11.11 -13.56
N GLU A 218 -5.67 9.86 -13.90
CA GLU A 218 -5.90 9.34 -15.25
C GLU A 218 -7.22 8.57 -15.41
N GLU A 219 -7.76 8.05 -14.31
CA GLU A 219 -9.02 7.29 -14.29
C GLU A 219 -9.72 7.47 -12.94
N GLY A 220 -11.05 7.40 -12.90
CA GLY A 220 -11.85 7.40 -11.67
C GLY A 220 -11.71 8.64 -10.75
N PRO A 221 -12.29 8.59 -9.54
CA PRO A 221 -12.26 9.70 -8.59
C PRO A 221 -10.97 9.77 -7.78
N VAL A 222 -10.75 10.94 -7.15
CA VAL A 222 -9.68 11.18 -6.18
C VAL A 222 -9.90 10.37 -4.89
N GLY A 223 -8.80 9.96 -4.26
CA GLY A 223 -8.82 9.14 -3.06
C GLY A 223 -7.42 8.78 -2.59
N TYR A 224 -7.32 7.74 -1.80
CA TYR A 224 -6.07 7.18 -1.28
C TYR A 224 -6.26 5.68 -1.12
N SER A 225 -5.18 4.92 -0.99
CA SER A 225 -5.29 3.51 -0.63
C SER A 225 -4.92 3.25 0.83
N VAL A 226 -5.50 2.19 1.38
CA VAL A 226 -5.16 1.66 2.71
C VAL A 226 -4.62 0.25 2.50
N THR A 227 -3.36 0.07 2.85
CA THR A 227 -2.71 -1.24 2.82
C THR A 227 -2.55 -1.75 4.24
N THR A 228 -2.77 -3.05 4.44
CA THR A 228 -2.52 -3.72 5.72
C THR A 228 -1.81 -5.03 5.51
N ILE A 229 -0.75 -5.25 6.30
CA ILE A 229 -0.07 -6.53 6.42
C ILE A 229 -0.48 -7.18 7.75
N ASP A 230 -0.97 -8.43 7.67
CA ASP A 230 -1.21 -9.33 8.80
C ASP A 230 -0.42 -10.63 8.53
N LYS A 231 0.69 -10.82 9.25
CA LYS A 231 1.71 -11.83 8.97
C LYS A 231 2.22 -11.70 7.52
N ASP A 232 2.01 -12.71 6.69
CA ASP A 232 2.41 -12.75 5.27
C ASP A 232 1.28 -12.31 4.32
N ALA A 233 0.09 -12.01 4.84
CA ALA A 233 -1.04 -11.58 4.01
C ALA A 233 -1.01 -10.06 3.81
N VAL A 234 -1.19 -9.64 2.56
CA VAL A 234 -1.39 -8.25 2.17
C VAL A 234 -2.86 -8.03 1.81
N SER A 235 -3.46 -7.01 2.41
CA SER A 235 -4.79 -6.50 2.06
C SER A 235 -4.66 -5.06 1.58
N TRP A 236 -5.31 -4.74 0.47
CA TRP A 236 -5.23 -3.42 -0.17
C TRP A 236 -6.62 -2.94 -0.56
N HIS A 237 -6.91 -1.67 -0.32
CA HIS A 237 -8.20 -1.03 -0.63
C HIS A 237 -7.99 0.39 -1.11
N PHE A 238 -8.56 0.75 -2.27
CA PHE A 238 -8.77 2.16 -2.58
C PHE A 238 -9.98 2.71 -1.83
N VAL A 239 -9.84 3.92 -1.30
CA VAL A 239 -10.87 4.67 -0.58
C VAL A 239 -11.08 5.98 -1.33
N GLU A 240 -12.24 6.11 -1.96
CA GLU A 240 -12.63 7.35 -2.62
C GLU A 240 -12.84 8.46 -1.58
N LEU A 241 -12.41 9.69 -1.90
CA LEU A 241 -12.58 10.82 -1.00
C LEU A 241 -14.07 11.06 -0.69
N GLY A 242 -14.39 11.27 0.59
CA GLY A 242 -15.76 11.36 1.09
C GLY A 242 -16.30 10.02 1.61
N SER A 243 -15.50 8.95 1.56
CA SER A 243 -15.85 7.67 2.14
C SER A 243 -16.01 7.78 3.66
N ARG A 244 -17.11 7.22 4.16
CA ARG A 244 -17.50 7.35 5.58
C ARG A 244 -17.03 6.18 6.43
N GLY A 245 -15.96 5.51 6.03
CA GLY A 245 -15.37 4.35 6.71
C GLY A 245 -14.91 3.25 5.75
N LEU A 246 -14.15 2.30 6.27
CA LEU A 246 -13.53 1.18 5.58
C LEU A 246 -13.66 -0.10 6.42
N VAL A 247 -13.99 -1.20 5.76
CA VAL A 247 -13.87 -2.57 6.30
C VAL A 247 -12.80 -3.29 5.51
N ALA A 248 -11.72 -3.69 6.17
CA ALA A 248 -10.61 -4.38 5.55
C ALA A 248 -10.45 -5.80 6.09
N ILE A 249 -10.76 -6.80 5.27
CA ILE A 249 -10.41 -8.18 5.59
C ILE A 249 -8.90 -8.33 5.42
N THR A 250 -8.20 -8.69 6.49
CA THR A 250 -6.73 -8.77 6.58
C THR A 250 -6.24 -10.20 6.66
N GLN A 251 -7.08 -11.11 7.17
CA GLN A 251 -6.93 -12.55 7.08
C GLN A 251 -8.32 -13.15 6.80
N PRO A 252 -8.42 -14.18 5.94
CA PRO A 252 -7.36 -14.70 5.07
C PRO A 252 -6.98 -13.70 3.96
N GLN A 253 -5.92 -14.00 3.22
CA GLN A 253 -5.55 -13.22 2.03
C GLN A 253 -6.51 -13.52 0.86
N ASP A 254 -6.78 -12.52 0.01
CA ASP A 254 -7.51 -12.71 -1.25
C ASP A 254 -6.71 -13.61 -2.20
N ASP A 255 -7.39 -14.55 -2.86
CA ASP A 255 -6.81 -15.52 -3.81
C ASP A 255 -5.91 -14.84 -4.85
N ARG A 256 -6.30 -13.66 -5.36
CA ARG A 256 -5.51 -12.92 -6.37
C ARG A 256 -4.16 -12.45 -5.85
N LEU A 257 -4.06 -12.20 -4.55
CA LEU A 257 -2.86 -11.68 -3.90
C LEU A 257 -2.03 -12.77 -3.20
N MET A 258 -2.51 -14.02 -3.17
CA MET A 258 -1.76 -15.12 -2.57
C MET A 258 -0.41 -15.32 -3.28
N THR A 259 0.65 -15.49 -2.48
CA THR A 259 2.00 -15.81 -2.93
C THR A 259 2.39 -17.20 -2.41
N GLN A 260 3.53 -17.71 -2.86
CA GLN A 260 4.08 -18.98 -2.35
C GLN A 260 4.24 -18.98 -0.82
N ARG A 261 4.45 -17.82 -0.19
CA ARG A 261 4.66 -17.69 1.26
C ARG A 261 3.35 -17.69 2.04
N SER A 262 2.30 -17.11 1.50
CA SER A 262 0.99 -17.05 2.16
C SER A 262 0.09 -18.24 1.84
N ALA A 263 0.40 -19.00 0.79
CA ALA A 263 -0.33 -20.20 0.41
C ALA A 263 -0.23 -21.32 1.46
N THR A 264 -1.39 -21.80 1.91
CA THR A 264 -1.47 -22.97 2.79
C THR A 264 -1.53 -24.26 1.98
N SER A 265 -0.68 -25.24 2.28
CA SER A 265 -0.70 -26.56 1.61
C SER A 265 -1.79 -27.50 2.14
N LYS A 266 -2.38 -27.19 3.29
CA LYS A 266 -3.41 -28.00 3.94
C LYS A 266 -4.75 -27.30 3.90
N ARG A 267 -5.80 -28.05 3.59
CA ARG A 267 -7.18 -27.61 3.74
C ARG A 267 -7.51 -27.42 5.23
N PRO A 268 -7.86 -26.21 5.67
CA PRO A 268 -8.29 -26.01 7.04
C PRO A 268 -9.79 -26.32 7.21
N ASP A 269 -10.13 -26.95 8.34
CA ASP A 269 -11.54 -27.10 8.77
C ASP A 269 -12.11 -25.76 9.26
N GLU A 270 -11.25 -24.89 9.79
CA GLU A 270 -11.59 -23.53 10.19
C GLU A 270 -10.57 -22.53 9.64
N VAL A 271 -11.05 -21.44 9.05
CA VAL A 271 -10.21 -20.32 8.61
C VAL A 271 -10.26 -19.20 9.66
N LEU A 272 -9.09 -18.73 10.09
CA LEU A 272 -8.99 -17.50 10.88
C LEU A 272 -9.41 -16.31 10.02
N VAL A 273 -10.34 -15.51 10.52
CA VAL A 273 -10.75 -14.27 9.87
C VAL A 273 -10.38 -13.09 10.77
N SER A 274 -9.59 -12.16 10.23
CA SER A 274 -9.24 -10.88 10.85
C SER A 274 -9.79 -9.74 9.99
N VAL A 275 -10.53 -8.81 10.59
CA VAL A 275 -11.09 -7.65 9.90
C VAL A 275 -10.71 -6.38 10.65
N LYS A 276 -10.11 -5.40 9.97
CA LYS A 276 -9.92 -4.05 10.50
C LYS A 276 -11.06 -3.15 10.05
N THR A 277 -11.52 -2.28 10.95
CA THR A 277 -12.60 -1.35 10.68
C THR A 277 -12.21 0.07 11.05
N TRP A 278 -12.48 1.01 10.16
CA TRP A 278 -12.39 2.44 10.42
C TRP A 278 -13.71 3.10 10.03
N SER A 279 -14.22 4.01 10.85
CA SER A 279 -15.55 4.58 10.66
C SER A 279 -15.70 5.90 11.41
N ASP A 280 -16.61 6.76 10.92
CA ASP A 280 -16.98 8.02 11.58
C ASP A 280 -17.79 7.80 12.88
N ALA A 281 -18.33 6.59 13.06
CA ALA A 281 -19.02 6.12 14.26
C ALA A 281 -18.48 4.76 14.73
N ASP A 282 -18.58 4.49 16.03
CA ASP A 282 -18.11 3.23 16.63
C ASP A 282 -18.83 2.02 16.00
N VAL A 283 -18.07 0.95 15.77
CA VAL A 283 -18.57 -0.32 15.22
C VAL A 283 -19.12 -1.17 16.36
N ARG A 284 -20.38 -1.61 16.23
CA ARG A 284 -21.08 -2.44 17.21
C ARG A 284 -20.83 -3.92 16.99
N ASP A 285 -20.93 -4.36 15.73
CA ASP A 285 -20.81 -5.76 15.34
C ASP A 285 -20.12 -5.90 13.99
N VAL A 286 -19.34 -6.97 13.85
CA VAL A 286 -18.75 -7.39 12.57
C VAL A 286 -19.10 -8.84 12.33
N VAL A 287 -19.66 -9.10 11.16
CA VAL A 287 -20.07 -10.43 10.72
C VAL A 287 -19.33 -10.74 9.43
N VAL A 288 -18.87 -11.99 9.29
CA VAL A 288 -18.35 -12.49 8.03
C VAL A 288 -19.17 -13.68 7.55
N GLN A 289 -19.37 -13.75 6.25
CA GLN A 289 -20.16 -14.79 5.62
C GLN A 289 -19.56 -15.23 4.29
N THR A 290 -19.67 -16.52 4.00
CA THR A 290 -19.38 -17.11 2.70
C THR A 290 -20.40 -18.21 2.42
N ASN A 291 -21.06 -18.17 1.26
CA ASN A 291 -22.17 -19.07 0.94
C ASN A 291 -23.21 -19.11 2.09
N ASN A 292 -23.40 -20.28 2.69
CA ASN A 292 -24.32 -20.53 3.81
C ASN A 292 -23.64 -20.51 5.18
N VAL A 293 -22.32 -20.25 5.24
CA VAL A 293 -21.56 -20.18 6.49
C VAL A 293 -21.48 -18.73 6.92
N ARG A 294 -21.75 -18.48 8.20
CA ARG A 294 -21.70 -17.15 8.81
C ARG A 294 -21.11 -17.25 10.21
N THR A 295 -20.28 -16.29 10.58
CA THR A 295 -19.74 -16.17 11.94
C THR A 295 -19.64 -14.70 12.35
N SER A 296 -19.86 -14.44 13.64
CA SER A 296 -19.63 -13.11 14.21
C SER A 296 -18.21 -13.01 14.72
N LEU A 297 -17.57 -11.86 14.48
CA LEU A 297 -16.24 -11.58 14.99
C LEU A 297 -16.32 -10.87 16.34
N SER A 298 -15.24 -10.95 17.10
CA SER A 298 -15.08 -10.30 18.40
C SER A 298 -13.89 -9.33 18.36
N SER A 299 -13.96 -8.25 19.11
CA SER A 299 -12.89 -7.27 19.21
C SER A 299 -12.69 -6.82 20.66
N THR A 300 -11.45 -6.50 21.02
CA THR A 300 -11.10 -5.90 22.32
C THR A 300 -10.83 -4.41 22.24
N ASP A 301 -10.55 -3.89 21.04
CA ASP A 301 -10.16 -2.50 20.79
C ASP A 301 -11.15 -1.75 19.88
N GLY A 302 -12.16 -2.43 19.33
CA GLY A 302 -13.14 -1.88 18.39
C GLY A 302 -12.60 -1.62 16.98
N LEU A 303 -11.32 -1.90 16.74
CA LEU A 303 -10.65 -1.67 15.45
C LEU A 303 -10.35 -2.99 14.74
N LEU A 304 -9.86 -3.98 15.47
CA LEU A 304 -9.52 -5.29 14.94
C LEU A 304 -10.49 -6.34 15.47
N TRP A 305 -11.16 -7.01 14.54
CA TRP A 305 -12.17 -8.02 14.81
C TRP A 305 -11.65 -9.37 14.36
N ARG A 306 -11.75 -10.38 15.22
CA ARG A 306 -11.25 -11.73 14.96
C ARG A 306 -12.29 -12.79 15.30
N GLY A 307 -12.22 -13.87 14.54
CA GLY A 307 -13.07 -15.04 14.71
C GLY A 307 -12.61 -16.17 13.79
N LYS A 308 -13.33 -17.29 13.86
CA LYS A 308 -13.09 -18.43 12.98
C LYS A 308 -14.32 -18.73 12.17
N LEU A 309 -14.11 -18.99 10.89
CA LEU A 309 -15.12 -19.39 9.92
C LEU A 309 -15.00 -20.89 9.69
N ASP A 310 -16.07 -21.64 9.92
CA ASP A 310 -16.12 -23.08 9.65
C ASP A 310 -16.16 -23.33 8.14
N THR A 311 -15.08 -23.90 7.61
CA THR A 311 -14.91 -24.18 6.19
C THR A 311 -14.98 -25.67 5.87
N HIS A 312 -15.29 -26.53 6.84
CA HIS A 312 -15.32 -27.98 6.69
C HIS A 312 -16.26 -28.43 5.55
N HIS A 313 -17.42 -27.76 5.43
CA HIS A 313 -18.42 -28.09 4.41
C HIS A 313 -18.25 -27.37 3.07
N LEU A 314 -17.27 -26.46 2.94
CA LEU A 314 -17.00 -25.77 1.68
C LEU A 314 -16.25 -26.70 0.72
N ILE A 315 -16.69 -26.74 -0.53
CA ILE A 315 -15.97 -27.45 -1.60
C ILE A 315 -14.67 -26.74 -1.94
N ASP A 316 -13.69 -27.47 -2.46
CA ASP A 316 -12.47 -26.87 -2.99
C ASP A 316 -12.81 -25.90 -4.14
N GLY A 317 -12.17 -24.74 -4.16
CA GLY A 317 -12.49 -23.68 -5.11
C GLY A 317 -12.31 -22.27 -4.52
N THR A 318 -12.79 -21.29 -5.27
CA THR A 318 -12.86 -19.90 -4.83
C THR A 318 -14.28 -19.58 -4.38
N HIS A 319 -14.41 -19.00 -3.20
CA HIS A 319 -15.69 -18.55 -2.64
C HIS A 319 -15.62 -17.07 -2.33
N GLU A 320 -16.73 -16.35 -2.45
CA GLU A 320 -16.77 -14.97 -1.97
C GLU A 320 -16.89 -14.95 -0.44
N LEU A 321 -16.00 -14.25 0.23
CA LEU A 321 -16.08 -13.96 1.66
C LEU A 321 -16.43 -12.48 1.82
N ILE A 322 -17.56 -12.18 2.44
CA ILE A 322 -18.05 -10.82 2.69
C ILE A 322 -17.93 -10.55 4.18
N ALA A 323 -17.30 -9.44 4.54
CA ALA A 323 -17.31 -8.88 5.88
C ALA A 323 -18.21 -7.65 5.91
N THR A 324 -19.12 -7.59 6.87
CA THR A 324 -20.03 -6.47 7.11
C THR A 324 -19.85 -5.97 8.54
N ALA A 325 -19.54 -4.69 8.68
CA ALA A 325 -19.48 -3.98 9.95
C ALA A 325 -20.74 -3.11 10.11
N THR A 326 -21.42 -3.25 11.24
CA THR A 326 -22.57 -2.41 11.60
C THR A 326 -22.17 -1.44 12.70
N THR A 327 -22.35 -0.15 12.45
CA THR A 327 -22.08 0.91 13.43
C THR A 327 -23.19 1.04 14.47
N ILE A 328 -22.92 1.74 15.57
CA ILE A 328 -23.93 2.07 16.59
C ILE A 328 -25.11 2.90 16.06
N THR A 329 -24.94 3.54 14.90
CA THR A 329 -26.00 4.28 14.20
C THR A 329 -26.77 3.42 13.20
N ASN A 330 -26.53 2.11 13.17
CA ASN A 330 -27.10 1.11 12.25
C ASN A 330 -26.73 1.34 10.78
N LYS A 331 -25.64 2.04 10.49
CA LYS A 331 -25.04 2.09 9.16
C LYS A 331 -24.15 0.87 8.95
N GLU A 332 -24.30 0.21 7.82
CA GLU A 332 -23.47 -0.92 7.39
C GLU A 332 -22.37 -0.46 6.42
N ILE A 333 -21.20 -1.07 6.57
CA ILE A 333 -20.06 -0.94 5.67
C ILE A 333 -19.58 -2.37 5.37
N SER A 334 -19.32 -2.70 4.12
CA SER A 334 -18.89 -4.04 3.74
C SER A 334 -17.70 -4.04 2.80
N SER A 335 -16.99 -5.16 2.78
CA SER A 335 -15.94 -5.46 1.82
C SER A 335 -15.92 -6.97 1.58
N SER A 336 -15.53 -7.39 0.37
CA SER A 336 -15.42 -8.79 0.01
C SER A 336 -14.01 -9.15 -0.48
N LEU A 337 -13.71 -10.44 -0.46
CA LEU A 337 -12.53 -11.04 -1.08
C LEU A 337 -12.87 -12.41 -1.67
N GLN A 338 -11.97 -12.90 -2.52
CA GLN A 338 -11.96 -14.27 -3.03
C GLN A 338 -11.23 -15.19 -2.04
N LEU A 339 -11.98 -16.00 -1.31
CA LEU A 339 -11.49 -17.02 -0.38
C LEU A 339 -11.15 -18.31 -1.12
N ARG A 340 -9.88 -18.70 -1.10
CA ARG A 340 -9.43 -20.01 -1.61
C ARG A 340 -9.63 -21.10 -0.56
N ILE A 341 -10.37 -22.16 -0.93
CA ILE A 341 -10.44 -23.43 -0.19
C ILE A 341 -9.77 -24.51 -1.03
N GLY A 342 -8.90 -25.29 -0.39
CA GLY A 342 -8.12 -26.34 -1.05
C GLY A 342 -6.76 -25.84 -1.57
N PRO A 343 -6.09 -26.60 -2.46
CA PRO A 343 -4.75 -26.27 -2.92
C PRO A 343 -4.73 -24.98 -3.74
N HIS A 344 -3.61 -24.25 -3.63
CA HIS A 344 -3.37 -23.10 -4.48
C HIS A 344 -3.17 -23.54 -5.93
N PRO A 345 -3.78 -22.87 -6.93
CA PRO A 345 -3.56 -23.22 -8.33
C PRO A 345 -2.10 -22.99 -8.74
N ASP A 346 -1.60 -23.83 -9.63
CA ASP A 346 -0.34 -23.57 -10.33
C ASP A 346 -0.54 -22.34 -11.23
N ARG A 347 0.17 -21.25 -10.92
CA ARG A 347 0.16 -20.02 -11.71
C ARG A 347 1.50 -19.87 -12.43
N THR A 348 1.42 -19.43 -13.68
CA THR A 348 2.58 -19.01 -14.47
C THR A 348 2.68 -17.50 -14.42
N PHE A 349 3.87 -16.99 -14.13
CA PHE A 349 4.13 -15.56 -14.03
C PHE A 349 5.09 -15.13 -15.15
N SER A 350 4.88 -13.92 -15.67
CA SER A 350 5.84 -13.27 -16.57
C SER A 350 7.10 -12.90 -15.80
N ASP A 351 8.21 -12.83 -16.53
CA ASP A 351 9.46 -12.27 -16.04
C ASP A 351 9.36 -10.76 -15.76
N VAL A 352 8.39 -10.07 -16.36
CA VAL A 352 8.21 -8.62 -16.22
C VAL A 352 7.10 -8.36 -15.20
N ASP A 353 7.39 -7.56 -14.17
CA ASP A 353 6.51 -7.32 -13.02
C ASP A 353 5.12 -6.77 -13.42
N TYR A 354 5.03 -5.69 -14.20
CA TYR A 354 3.76 -5.09 -14.61
C TYR A 354 2.90 -6.00 -15.51
N GLU A 355 3.49 -7.02 -16.15
CA GLU A 355 2.74 -8.01 -16.96
C GLU A 355 1.99 -9.01 -16.07
N ASN A 356 2.31 -9.05 -14.77
CA ASN A 356 1.62 -9.85 -13.75
C ASN A 356 0.49 -9.09 -13.05
N ALA A 357 -0.02 -8.00 -13.64
CA ALA A 357 -1.16 -7.26 -13.12
C ALA A 357 -2.40 -8.16 -12.96
N ILE A 358 -3.07 -8.06 -11.81
CA ILE A 358 -4.24 -8.90 -11.49
C ILE A 358 -5.50 -8.50 -12.27
N GLY A 359 -5.45 -7.38 -13.00
CA GLY A 359 -6.56 -6.84 -13.78
C GLY A 359 -7.58 -6.06 -12.96
N GLU A 360 -8.79 -5.96 -13.48
CA GLU A 360 -9.91 -5.22 -12.88
C GLU A 360 -10.38 -5.86 -11.56
N TRP A 361 -10.62 -5.01 -10.56
CA TRP A 361 -11.28 -5.36 -9.32
C TRP A 361 -12.01 -4.12 -8.79
N CYS A 362 -13.15 -3.82 -9.40
CA CYS A 362 -13.96 -2.63 -9.11
C CYS A 362 -14.28 -2.45 -7.61
N ASP A 363 -14.58 -3.52 -6.88
CA ASP A 363 -14.87 -3.45 -5.44
C ASP A 363 -13.68 -2.98 -4.58
N ARG A 364 -12.46 -2.95 -5.15
CA ARG A 364 -11.26 -2.37 -4.52
C ARG A 364 -10.80 -1.10 -5.21
N GLY A 365 -11.55 -0.56 -6.16
CA GLY A 365 -11.19 0.63 -6.92
C GLY A 365 -10.13 0.41 -8.00
N LEU A 366 -9.87 -0.86 -8.39
CA LEU A 366 -9.03 -1.20 -9.54
C LEU A 366 -9.91 -1.24 -10.79
N LEU A 367 -9.89 -0.16 -11.59
CA LEU A 367 -10.75 -0.04 -12.77
C LEU A 367 -10.21 -0.83 -13.98
N GLY A 368 -8.93 -1.19 -13.98
CA GLY A 368 -8.29 -1.97 -15.04
C GLY A 368 -8.21 -1.25 -16.39
N THR A 369 -8.54 0.05 -16.46
CA THR A 369 -8.52 0.78 -17.73
C THR A 369 -7.12 1.23 -18.14
N GLN A 370 -6.25 1.48 -17.15
CA GLN A 370 -4.82 1.81 -17.33
C GLN A 370 -4.60 2.83 -18.46
N LEU A 371 -5.43 3.88 -18.50
CA LEU A 371 -5.55 4.79 -19.66
C LEU A 371 -4.38 5.77 -19.83
N GLY A 372 -3.37 5.65 -18.99
CA GLY A 372 -2.25 6.57 -18.86
C GLY A 372 -1.24 6.61 -19.99
N PRO A 373 -0.55 7.75 -20.17
CA PRO A 373 0.70 7.87 -20.92
C PRO A 373 1.73 6.79 -20.60
N ASN A 374 1.93 6.40 -19.34
CA ASN A 374 2.98 5.43 -18.98
C ASN A 374 2.75 4.05 -19.61
N LYS A 375 1.50 3.59 -19.72
CA LYS A 375 1.16 2.33 -20.39
C LYS A 375 0.83 2.47 -21.88
N ASN A 376 0.28 3.61 -22.30
CA ASN A 376 -0.23 3.80 -23.67
C ASN A 376 0.63 4.73 -24.55
N GLY A 377 1.79 5.19 -24.07
CA GLY A 377 2.69 6.07 -24.82
C GLY A 377 2.05 7.40 -25.25
N LYS A 378 1.00 7.85 -24.54
CA LYS A 378 0.44 9.18 -24.76
C LYS A 378 1.43 10.22 -24.26
N LYS A 379 1.38 11.43 -24.83
CA LYS A 379 2.19 12.54 -24.32
C LYS A 379 1.48 13.14 -23.11
N TRP A 380 2.24 13.37 -22.04
CA TRP A 380 1.87 14.23 -20.93
C TRP A 380 1.57 15.66 -21.41
#